data_AF-A0A453PYI4-F1
#
_entry.id   AF-A0A453PYI4-F1
#
_cell.length_a   1.000
_cell.length_b   1.000
_cell.length_c   1.000
_cell.angle_alpha   90.00
_cell.angle_beta   90.00
_cell.angle_gamma   90.00
#
_symmetry.space_group_name_H-M   'P 1'
#
loop_
_entity.id
_entity.type
_entity.pdbx_description
1 polymer ?
#
loop_
_entity_poly.entity_id
_entity_poly.type
_entity_poly.pdbx_seq_one_letter_code
_entity_poly.pdbx_strand_id
1 'polypeptide(L)'
;MRLIEYALKCQVKDLLVRAVQTEVYTLTFDAPLISQHLKTIELERVNLECSALNFSGCPALEGLKMTHCWAYAHKISSESLKYLCITGFCSVLDDSHMRISTPALVSLQLDDFHGLTPYLENMPFLVTAYVRLGKGCFDFTFCNLNMEGDCDVPCCGCHTYLVDEGVLLSGLTHAVNLE
;
A
#
# COMPACT_ATOMS: atom_id res chain seq x y z
N MET A 1 -16.13 -8.05 -10.64
CA MET A 1 -16.44 -6.60 -10.48
C MET A 1 -17.92 -6.16 -10.53
N ARG A 2 -18.87 -6.84 -11.19
CA ARG A 2 -20.24 -6.30 -11.46
C ARG A 2 -21.02 -5.74 -10.24
N LEU A 3 -20.89 -6.36 -9.06
CA LEU A 3 -21.58 -5.89 -7.85
C LEU A 3 -21.02 -4.56 -7.33
N ILE A 4 -19.71 -4.34 -7.47
CA ILE A 4 -19.04 -3.09 -7.10
C ILE A 4 -19.53 -1.97 -8.01
N GLU A 5 -19.51 -2.18 -9.33
CA GLU A 5 -20.03 -1.21 -10.30
C GLU A 5 -21.49 -0.84 -10.03
N TYR A 6 -22.32 -1.82 -9.68
CA TYR A 6 -23.72 -1.57 -9.30
C TYR A 6 -23.81 -0.69 -8.05
N ALA A 7 -23.04 -1.00 -7.00
CA ALA A 7 -23.00 -0.17 -5.81
C ALA A 7 -22.54 1.26 -6.11
N LEU A 8 -21.51 1.44 -6.96
CA LEU A 8 -21.05 2.76 -7.37
C LEU A 8 -22.12 3.54 -8.17
N LYS A 9 -22.89 2.86 -9.03
CA LYS A 9 -24.04 3.46 -9.72
C LYS A 9 -25.14 3.92 -8.76
N CYS A 10 -25.28 3.25 -7.62
CA CYS A 10 -26.17 3.66 -6.54
C CYS A 10 -25.62 4.82 -5.70
N GLN A 11 -24.48 5.42 -6.08
CA GLN A 11 -23.89 6.57 -5.40
C GLN A 11 -23.54 6.30 -3.93
N VAL A 12 -23.13 5.07 -3.62
CA VAL A 12 -22.70 4.71 -2.27
C VAL A 12 -21.53 5.60 -1.82
N LYS A 13 -21.55 5.96 -0.54
CA LYS A 13 -20.49 6.74 0.11
C LYS A 13 -19.45 5.84 0.77
N ASP A 14 -19.87 4.66 1.21
CA ASP A 14 -19.03 3.72 1.94
C ASP A 14 -19.12 2.37 1.25
N LEU A 15 -17.96 1.78 0.94
CA LEU A 15 -17.87 0.51 0.26
C LEU A 15 -16.96 -0.44 1.03
N LEU A 16 -17.56 -1.45 1.66
CA LEU A 16 -16.83 -2.58 2.21
C LEU A 16 -16.80 -3.72 1.19
N VAL A 17 -15.61 -4.16 0.83
CA VAL A 17 -15.40 -5.34 0.01
C VAL A 17 -14.56 -6.34 0.78
N ARG A 18 -15.16 -7.50 1.05
CA ARG A 18 -14.54 -8.57 1.83
C ARG A 18 -14.63 -9.90 1.11
N ALA A 19 -13.51 -10.57 0.92
CA ALA A 19 -13.51 -11.96 0.50
C ALA A 19 -13.60 -12.89 1.72
N VAL A 20 -14.45 -13.91 1.63
CA VAL A 20 -14.43 -15.02 2.59
C VAL A 20 -13.36 -15.99 2.10
N GLN A 21 -12.35 -16.22 2.93
CA GLN A 21 -11.19 -17.05 2.61
C GLN A 21 -11.66 -18.46 2.22
N THR A 22 -11.61 -18.76 0.92
CA THR A 22 -11.73 -20.10 0.37
C THR A 22 -10.58 -20.27 -0.61
N GLU A 23 -9.95 -21.45 -0.61
CA GLU A 23 -8.74 -21.72 -1.41
C GLU A 23 -8.94 -21.62 -2.94
N VAL A 24 -10.15 -21.28 -3.39
CA VAL A 24 -10.59 -21.43 -4.79
C VAL A 24 -11.11 -20.13 -5.41
N TYR A 25 -11.46 -19.10 -4.63
CA TYR A 25 -12.01 -17.85 -5.15
C TYR A 25 -11.38 -16.63 -4.47
N THR A 26 -10.35 -16.07 -5.10
CA THR A 26 -9.81 -14.77 -4.72
C THR A 26 -10.65 -13.68 -5.38
N LEU A 27 -11.20 -12.77 -4.58
CA LEU A 27 -11.87 -11.60 -5.13
C LEU A 27 -10.80 -10.63 -5.62
N THR A 28 -10.62 -10.60 -6.94
CA THR A 28 -9.63 -9.75 -7.59
C THR A 28 -10.24 -8.42 -8.02
N PHE A 29 -9.53 -7.35 -7.71
CA PHE A 29 -9.71 -6.01 -8.26
C PHE A 29 -8.69 -5.82 -9.38
N ASP A 30 -9.17 -5.70 -10.61
CA ASP A 30 -8.37 -5.58 -11.83
C ASP A 30 -8.47 -4.22 -12.51
N ALA A 31 -9.36 -3.34 -12.03
CA ALA A 31 -9.59 -2.02 -12.59
C ALA A 31 -9.71 -0.93 -11.51
N PRO A 32 -9.37 0.33 -11.85
CA PRO A 32 -9.55 1.46 -10.95
C PRO A 32 -11.03 1.76 -10.69
N LEU A 33 -11.33 2.27 -9.51
CA LEU A 33 -12.67 2.72 -9.16
C LEU A 33 -12.92 4.15 -9.65
N ILE A 34 -14.16 4.41 -10.06
CA ILE A 34 -14.63 5.72 -10.51
C ILE A 34 -15.94 6.01 -9.80
N SER A 35 -15.95 7.03 -8.94
CA SER A 35 -17.16 7.45 -8.22
C SER A 35 -17.03 8.87 -7.68
N GLN A 36 -18.04 9.70 -7.93
CA GLN A 36 -18.09 11.07 -7.43
C GLN A 36 -18.58 11.18 -5.96
N HIS A 37 -19.04 10.07 -5.38
CA HIS A 37 -19.72 10.07 -4.07
C HIS A 37 -19.02 9.21 -3.03
N LEU A 38 -18.13 8.31 -3.46
CA LEU A 38 -17.45 7.38 -2.59
C LEU A 38 -16.46 8.13 -1.69
N LYS A 39 -16.68 8.01 -0.39
CA LYS A 39 -15.92 8.66 0.69
C LYS A 39 -15.00 7.71 1.41
N THR A 40 -15.43 6.47 1.63
CA THR A 40 -14.62 5.46 2.31
C THR A 40 -14.65 4.14 1.56
N ILE A 41 -13.50 3.47 1.56
CA ILE A 41 -13.35 2.11 1.05
C ILE A 41 -12.65 1.27 2.11
N GLU A 42 -13.24 0.12 2.43
CA GLU A 42 -12.61 -0.92 3.22
C GLU A 42 -12.45 -2.17 2.36
N LEU A 43 -11.21 -2.64 2.25
CA LEU A 43 -10.84 -3.83 1.50
C LEU A 43 -10.29 -4.85 2.49
N GLU A 44 -10.89 -6.03 2.51
CA GLU A 44 -10.47 -7.13 3.38
C GLU A 44 -10.27 -8.40 2.57
N ARG A 45 -9.05 -8.97 2.63
CA ARG A 45 -8.70 -10.25 2.00
C ARG A 45 -8.90 -10.27 0.48
N VAL A 46 -8.65 -9.15 -0.19
CA VAL A 46 -8.79 -9.03 -1.65
C VAL A 46 -7.43 -9.07 -2.35
N ASN A 47 -7.42 -9.53 -3.60
CA ASN A 47 -6.27 -9.43 -4.50
C ASN A 47 -6.38 -8.14 -5.32
N LEU A 48 -5.30 -7.37 -5.39
CA LEU A 48 -5.23 -6.07 -6.02
C LEU A 48 -4.22 -6.12 -7.16
N GLU A 49 -4.70 -6.08 -8.40
CA GLU A 49 -3.85 -6.05 -9.60
C GLU A 49 -3.29 -4.64 -9.85
N CYS A 50 -2.37 -4.54 -10.82
CA CYS A 50 -1.51 -3.39 -11.06
C CYS A 50 -2.19 -2.00 -11.02
N SER A 51 -3.43 -1.88 -11.49
CA SER A 51 -4.15 -0.60 -11.58
C SER A 51 -5.23 -0.37 -10.51
N ALA A 52 -5.47 -1.34 -9.64
CA ALA A 52 -6.57 -1.35 -8.68
C ALA A 52 -6.53 -0.22 -7.65
N LEU A 53 -5.34 0.29 -7.33
CA LEU A 53 -5.10 1.28 -6.28
C LEU A 53 -4.93 2.72 -6.81
N ASN A 54 -5.37 2.97 -8.05
CA ASN A 54 -5.50 4.31 -8.60
C ASN A 54 -6.91 4.87 -8.35
N PHE A 55 -7.02 5.80 -7.40
CA PHE A 55 -8.29 6.44 -7.02
C PHE A 55 -8.45 7.87 -7.56
N SER A 56 -7.72 8.24 -8.61
CA SER A 56 -7.89 9.55 -9.27
C SER A 56 -9.32 9.77 -9.81
N GLY A 57 -10.07 8.70 -10.10
CA GLY A 57 -11.49 8.74 -10.46
C GLY A 57 -12.46 8.91 -9.27
N CYS A 58 -11.95 9.03 -8.04
CA CYS A 58 -12.75 9.12 -6.81
C CYS A 58 -12.45 10.41 -6.02
N PRO A 59 -12.88 11.59 -6.50
CA PRO A 59 -12.49 12.88 -5.90
C PRO A 59 -13.07 13.15 -4.51
N ALA A 60 -14.05 12.36 -4.06
CA ALA A 60 -14.64 12.47 -2.73
C ALA A 60 -14.03 11.49 -1.71
N LEU A 61 -13.07 10.65 -2.11
CA LEU A 61 -12.52 9.59 -1.29
C LEU A 61 -11.60 10.17 -0.21
N GLU A 62 -11.98 10.03 1.06
CA GLU A 62 -11.23 10.54 2.20
C GLU A 62 -10.58 9.41 3.02
N GLY A 63 -11.12 8.20 3.00
CA GLY A 63 -10.63 7.07 3.80
C GLY A 63 -10.43 5.79 3.00
N LEU A 64 -9.27 5.16 3.20
CA LEU A 64 -8.93 3.85 2.63
C LEU A 64 -8.38 2.95 3.75
N LYS A 65 -9.04 1.81 3.95
CA LYS A 65 -8.57 0.76 4.86
C LYS A 65 -8.34 -0.53 4.09
N MET A 66 -7.17 -1.12 4.26
CA MET A 66 -6.79 -2.40 3.64
C MET A 66 -6.32 -3.36 4.71
N THR A 67 -6.95 -4.53 4.79
CA THR A 67 -6.69 -5.53 5.83
C THR A 67 -6.46 -6.89 5.17
N HIS A 68 -5.30 -7.52 5.42
CA HIS A 68 -4.94 -8.84 4.85
C HIS A 68 -5.08 -8.90 3.32
N CYS A 69 -4.72 -7.83 2.61
CA CYS A 69 -4.81 -7.80 1.14
C CYS A 69 -3.48 -8.21 0.50
N TRP A 70 -3.56 -8.73 -0.73
CA TRP A 70 -2.40 -9.01 -1.58
C TRP A 70 -2.39 -8.06 -2.77
N ALA A 71 -1.26 -7.42 -3.03
CA ALA A 71 -1.15 -6.47 -4.13
C ALA A 71 0.04 -6.76 -5.05
N TYR A 72 -0.27 -6.75 -6.34
CA TYR A 72 0.67 -6.64 -7.46
C TYR A 72 0.78 -5.18 -7.94
N ALA A 73 0.12 -4.24 -7.25
CA ALA A 73 0.13 -2.83 -7.58
C ALA A 73 1.43 -2.14 -7.13
N HIS A 74 1.99 -1.33 -8.03
CA HIS A 74 3.21 -0.55 -7.76
C HIS A 74 2.93 0.82 -7.14
N LYS A 75 1.67 1.29 -7.15
CA LYS A 75 1.32 2.64 -6.71
C LYS A 75 -0.08 2.71 -6.11
N ILE A 76 -0.19 3.38 -4.96
CA ILE A 76 -1.42 3.92 -4.40
C ILE A 76 -1.46 5.41 -4.74
N SER A 77 -2.52 5.88 -5.39
CA SER A 77 -2.65 7.30 -5.73
C SER A 77 -4.05 7.86 -5.49
N SER A 78 -4.12 8.98 -4.78
CA SER A 78 -5.37 9.72 -4.56
C SER A 78 -5.09 11.16 -4.11
N GLU A 79 -5.70 12.12 -4.78
CA GLU A 79 -5.58 13.55 -4.43
C GLU A 79 -6.46 13.96 -3.23
N SER A 80 -7.50 13.18 -2.92
CA SER A 80 -8.49 13.52 -1.89
C SER A 80 -8.32 12.74 -0.58
N LEU A 81 -7.48 11.69 -0.58
CA LEU A 81 -7.36 10.77 0.54
C LEU A 81 -6.72 11.44 1.75
N LYS A 82 -7.39 11.35 2.90
CA LYS A 82 -6.97 11.94 4.19
C LYS A 82 -6.50 10.88 5.18
N TYR A 83 -7.08 9.69 5.13
CA TYR A 83 -6.82 8.61 6.07
C TYR A 83 -6.47 7.33 5.32
N LEU A 84 -5.26 6.80 5.58
CA LEU A 84 -4.79 5.55 5.02
C LEU A 84 -4.43 4.58 6.14
N CYS A 85 -5.08 3.42 6.16
CA CYS A 85 -4.81 2.34 7.10
C CYS A 85 -4.51 1.06 6.33
N ILE A 86 -3.31 0.51 6.54
CA ILE A 86 -2.84 -0.72 5.91
C ILE A 86 -2.41 -1.67 7.02
N THR A 87 -3.04 -2.84 7.10
CA THR A 87 -2.75 -3.86 8.13
C THR A 87 -2.62 -5.26 7.54
N GLY A 88 -1.54 -5.96 7.87
CA GLY A 88 -1.28 -7.33 7.40
C GLY A 88 -1.22 -7.42 5.87
N PHE A 89 -0.69 -6.38 5.23
CA PHE A 89 -0.73 -6.22 3.78
C PHE A 89 0.50 -6.87 3.15
N CYS A 90 0.29 -7.58 2.05
CA CYS A 90 1.34 -8.30 1.35
C CYS A 90 1.56 -7.72 -0.05
N SER A 91 2.75 -7.15 -0.27
CA SER A 91 3.24 -6.85 -1.62
C SER A 91 3.93 -8.07 -2.20
N VAL A 92 3.51 -8.49 -3.39
CA VAL A 92 4.06 -9.68 -4.09
C VAL A 92 5.15 -9.28 -5.10
N LEU A 93 5.54 -8.01 -5.12
CA LEU A 93 6.56 -7.49 -6.02
C LEU A 93 7.92 -7.55 -5.32
N ASP A 94 8.74 -8.53 -5.67
CA ASP A 94 10.03 -8.78 -4.99
C ASP A 94 11.09 -7.72 -5.33
N ASP A 95 10.93 -7.01 -6.46
CA ASP A 95 11.99 -6.15 -7.02
C ASP A 95 11.67 -4.64 -7.00
N SER A 96 10.52 -4.21 -6.47
CA SER A 96 10.12 -2.79 -6.52
C SER A 96 9.35 -2.31 -5.28
N HIS A 97 9.75 -1.16 -4.74
CA HIS A 97 9.01 -0.46 -3.70
C HIS A 97 7.64 0.02 -4.21
N MET A 98 6.58 -0.31 -3.48
CA MET A 98 5.26 0.28 -3.71
C MET A 98 5.31 1.78 -3.39
N ARG A 99 4.83 2.63 -4.30
CA ARG A 99 4.77 4.08 -4.09
C ARG A 99 3.43 4.49 -3.50
N ILE A 100 3.43 5.40 -2.52
CA ILE A 100 2.22 6.00 -1.97
C ILE A 100 2.23 7.49 -2.28
N SER A 101 1.29 7.91 -3.13
CA SER A 101 1.16 9.25 -3.68
C SER A 101 -0.20 9.83 -3.29
N THR A 102 -0.24 10.37 -2.07
CA THR A 102 -1.47 10.89 -1.45
C THR A 102 -1.15 12.22 -0.78
N PRO A 103 -1.04 13.32 -1.54
CA PRO A 103 -0.51 14.59 -1.00
C PRO A 103 -1.40 15.21 0.08
N ALA A 104 -2.70 14.90 0.07
CA ALA A 104 -3.67 15.38 1.06
C ALA A 104 -3.76 14.53 2.34
N LEU A 105 -2.87 13.54 2.52
CA LEU A 105 -2.94 12.61 3.64
C LEU A 105 -2.67 13.31 4.96
N VAL A 106 -3.52 13.05 5.96
CA VAL A 106 -3.47 13.60 7.31
C VAL A 106 -3.04 12.55 8.32
N SER A 107 -3.47 11.29 8.11
CA SER A 107 -3.11 10.16 8.97
C SER A 107 -2.69 8.96 8.15
N LEU A 108 -1.56 8.38 8.56
CA LEU A 108 -1.01 7.15 8.00
C LEU A 108 -0.90 6.07 9.09
N GLN A 109 -1.38 4.88 8.80
CA GLN A 109 -1.08 3.69 9.58
C GLN A 109 -0.58 2.58 8.65
N LEU A 110 0.66 2.16 8.87
CA LEU A 110 1.28 1.00 8.25
C LEU A 110 1.60 0.00 9.35
N ASP A 111 0.84 -1.09 9.42
CA ASP A 111 0.98 -2.11 10.46
C ASP A 111 1.16 -3.50 9.84
N ASP A 112 2.24 -4.19 10.19
CA ASP A 112 2.52 -5.53 9.67
C ASP A 112 2.56 -5.56 8.13
N PHE A 113 3.35 -4.67 7.53
CA PHE A 113 3.57 -4.66 6.09
C PHE A 113 4.58 -5.76 5.69
N HIS A 114 4.24 -6.56 4.68
CA HIS A 114 5.08 -7.60 4.09
C HIS A 114 5.51 -7.18 2.68
N GLY A 115 6.79 -7.36 2.36
CA GLY A 115 7.40 -6.85 1.13
C GLY A 115 8.53 -5.84 1.41
N LEU A 116 9.01 -5.19 0.35
CA LEU A 116 9.85 -4.00 0.48
C LEU A 116 9.02 -2.84 1.05
N THR A 117 9.60 -2.08 1.98
CA THR A 117 8.90 -0.94 2.59
C THR A 117 8.41 0.04 1.51
N PRO A 118 7.19 0.55 1.61
CA PRO A 118 6.65 1.45 0.59
C PRO A 118 7.39 2.79 0.58
N TYR A 119 7.61 3.34 -0.62
CA TYR A 119 8.11 4.70 -0.79
C TYR A 119 6.98 5.71 -0.60
N LEU A 120 7.12 6.59 0.39
CA LEU A 120 6.14 7.65 0.65
C LEU A 120 6.54 8.92 -0.12
N GLU A 121 5.73 9.33 -1.11
CA GLU A 121 5.91 10.62 -1.76
C GLU A 121 5.62 11.77 -0.77
N ASN A 122 5.87 13.02 -1.17
CA ASN A 122 5.68 14.18 -0.29
C ASN A 122 4.22 14.31 0.24
N MET A 123 4.06 14.33 1.56
CA MET A 123 2.77 14.44 2.26
C MET A 123 2.79 15.65 3.20
N PRO A 124 2.64 16.88 2.69
CA PRO A 124 2.82 18.11 3.47
C PRO A 124 1.77 18.31 4.58
N PHE A 125 0.64 17.60 4.53
CA PHE A 125 -0.45 17.71 5.50
C PHE A 125 -0.46 16.57 6.54
N LEU A 126 0.52 15.68 6.52
CA LEU A 126 0.56 14.53 7.42
C LEU A 126 0.75 14.99 8.86
N VAL A 127 -0.17 14.62 9.75
CA VAL A 127 -0.15 14.99 11.18
C VAL A 127 0.22 13.79 12.03
N THR A 128 -0.40 12.64 11.77
CA THR A 128 -0.19 11.41 12.53
C THR A 128 0.32 10.30 11.63
N ALA A 129 1.34 9.59 12.09
CA ALA A 129 1.88 8.43 11.41
C ALA A 129 2.17 7.34 12.45
N TYR A 130 1.75 6.12 12.13
CA TYR A 130 2.16 4.92 12.85
C TYR A 130 2.79 3.96 11.83
N VAL A 131 4.01 3.51 12.09
CA VAL A 131 4.73 2.61 11.18
C VAL A 131 5.35 1.46 11.95
N ARG A 132 4.71 0.29 11.88
CA ARG A 132 5.27 -0.98 12.35
C ARG A 132 5.49 -1.92 11.18
N LEU A 133 6.75 -2.10 10.81
CA LEU A 133 7.17 -3.10 9.83
C LEU A 133 7.13 -4.49 10.46
N GLY A 134 6.48 -5.44 9.78
CA GLY A 134 6.33 -6.82 10.25
C GLY A 134 7.58 -7.66 10.00
N LYS A 135 7.56 -8.93 10.44
CA LYS A 135 8.63 -9.90 10.16
C LYS A 135 8.76 -10.24 8.66
N GLY A 136 7.75 -9.92 7.87
CA GLY A 136 7.76 -10.09 6.41
C GLY A 136 8.33 -8.90 5.64
N CYS A 137 8.93 -7.91 6.31
CA CYS A 137 9.63 -6.81 5.65
C CYS A 137 10.98 -7.28 5.10
N PHE A 138 11.25 -7.00 3.82
CA PHE A 138 12.46 -7.43 3.12
C PHE A 138 13.55 -6.36 3.04
N ASP A 139 13.40 -5.21 3.72
CA ASP A 139 14.40 -4.12 3.70
C ASP A 139 15.78 -4.54 4.25
N PHE A 140 15.83 -5.57 5.10
CA PHE A 140 17.04 -5.98 5.84
C PHE A 140 17.86 -7.08 5.16
N THR A 141 17.44 -7.64 4.02
CA THR A 141 18.07 -8.84 3.46
C THR A 141 19.36 -8.64 2.66
N PHE A 142 20.06 -7.50 2.76
CA PHE A 142 21.32 -7.29 2.01
C PHE A 142 22.50 -6.59 2.72
N CYS A 143 22.54 -6.53 4.06
CA CYS A 143 23.66 -5.90 4.76
C CYS A 143 24.13 -6.68 6.01
N ASN A 144 24.30 -7.98 5.88
CA ASN A 144 25.24 -8.69 6.74
C ASN A 144 26.02 -9.64 5.86
N LEU A 145 27.28 -9.27 5.58
CA LEU A 145 28.46 -10.14 5.62
C LEU A 145 29.67 -9.26 5.26
N ASN A 146 30.32 -8.72 6.30
CA ASN A 146 31.77 -8.46 6.29
C ASN A 146 32.52 -9.80 6.20
N MET A 147 32.27 -10.59 5.16
CA MET A 147 33.02 -11.80 4.88
C MET A 147 33.51 -11.70 3.44
N GLU A 148 34.82 -11.50 3.32
CA GLU A 148 35.59 -11.96 2.17
C GLU A 148 35.30 -13.47 2.02
N GLY A 149 34.30 -13.81 1.22
CA GLY A 149 33.82 -15.18 1.10
C GLY A 149 32.88 -15.31 -0.08
N ASP A 150 33.38 -15.97 -1.11
CA ASP A 150 32.72 -16.37 -2.34
C ASP A 150 31.25 -16.82 -2.10
N CYS A 151 30.29 -16.09 -2.65
CA CYS A 151 28.87 -16.40 -2.51
C CYS A 151 28.41 -17.28 -3.67
N ASP A 152 28.55 -18.60 -3.53
CA ASP A 152 27.99 -19.61 -4.45
C ASP A 152 26.46 -19.82 -4.26
N VAL A 153 25.75 -18.86 -3.67
CA VAL A 153 24.30 -18.96 -3.43
C VAL A 153 23.56 -18.05 -4.42
N PRO A 154 22.68 -18.58 -5.29
CA PRO A 154 21.94 -17.79 -6.29
C PRO A 154 20.99 -16.74 -5.68
N CYS A 155 20.82 -16.75 -4.36
CA CYS A 155 19.89 -15.88 -3.62
C CYS A 155 20.58 -14.69 -2.94
N CYS A 156 21.89 -14.53 -3.07
CA CYS A 156 22.59 -13.31 -2.66
C CYS A 156 22.48 -12.24 -3.75
N GLY A 157 21.27 -11.78 -4.02
CA GLY A 157 21.02 -10.62 -4.87
C GLY A 157 21.45 -9.31 -4.20
N CYS A 158 22.74 -9.14 -3.87
CA CYS A 158 23.34 -7.88 -3.43
C CYS A 158 23.21 -6.84 -4.55
N HIS A 159 21.99 -6.39 -4.82
CA HIS A 159 21.73 -5.22 -5.61
C HIS A 159 21.97 -4.07 -4.66
N THR A 160 23.09 -3.40 -4.90
CA THR A 160 23.32 -2.05 -4.42
C THR A 160 22.20 -1.16 -4.94
N TYR A 161 21.06 -1.14 -4.24
CA TYR A 161 20.13 -0.05 -4.38
C TYR A 161 20.85 1.14 -3.75
N LEU A 162 21.33 2.04 -4.60
CA LEU A 162 21.71 3.39 -4.19
C LEU A 162 20.42 4.04 -3.67
N VAL A 163 20.10 3.78 -2.41
CA VAL A 163 19.02 4.44 -1.69
C VAL A 163 19.56 5.82 -1.31
N ASP A 164 19.60 6.72 -2.29
CA ASP A 164 19.92 8.13 -2.06
C ASP A 164 18.78 8.86 -1.33
N GLU A 165 17.64 8.20 -1.12
CA GLU A 165 16.49 8.72 -0.38
C GLU A 165 15.91 7.63 0.54
N GLY A 166 15.99 7.82 1.85
CA GLY A 166 15.37 6.90 2.81
C GLY A 166 13.89 6.71 2.50
N VAL A 167 13.48 5.45 2.32
CA VAL A 167 12.22 5.03 1.67
C VAL A 167 10.95 5.55 2.37
N LEU A 168 11.03 5.88 3.67
CA LEU A 168 9.92 6.50 4.42
C LEU A 168 10.15 7.97 4.78
N LEU A 169 11.38 8.47 4.64
CA LEU A 169 11.78 9.72 5.30
C LEU A 169 11.15 10.95 4.66
N SER A 170 11.04 10.99 3.33
CA SER A 170 10.50 12.15 2.60
C SER A 170 9.02 12.39 2.92
N GLY A 171 8.18 11.35 2.87
CA GLY A 171 6.76 11.47 3.19
C GLY A 171 6.44 11.70 4.67
N LEU A 172 7.26 11.20 5.60
CA LEU A 172 7.05 11.37 7.04
C LEU A 172 7.55 12.70 7.61
N THR A 173 8.28 13.51 6.84
CA THR A 173 8.92 14.75 7.30
C THR A 173 7.98 15.74 8.01
N HIS A 174 6.70 15.74 7.67
CA HIS A 174 5.70 16.67 8.23
C HIS A 174 4.91 16.10 9.42
N ALA A 175 5.06 14.81 9.73
CA ALA A 175 4.32 14.17 10.81
C ALA A 175 4.66 14.79 12.17
N VAL A 176 3.63 15.19 12.92
CA VAL A 176 3.76 15.78 14.25
C VAL A 176 3.86 14.67 15.31
N ASN A 177 3.07 13.60 15.15
CA ASN A 177 3.10 12.43 16.02
C ASN A 177 3.48 11.21 15.19
N LEU A 178 4.67 10.67 15.44
CA LEU A 178 5.20 9.46 14.81
C LEU A 178 5.42 8.39 15.88
N GLU A 179 4.76 7.24 15.72
CA GLU A 179 4.86 6.05 16.58
C GLU A 179 5.37 4.81 15.82
#